data_AF-A0A367IJP9-F1
#
_entry.id   AF-A0A367IJP9-F1
#
_cell.length_a   1.000
_cell.length_b   1.000
_cell.length_c   1.000
_cell.angle_alpha   90.00
_cell.angle_beta   90.00
_cell.angle_gamma   90.00
#
_symmetry.space_group_name_H-M   'P 1'
#
loop_
_entity.id
_entity.type
_entity.pdbx_description
1 polymer ?
#
loop_
_entity_poly.entity_id
_entity_poly.type
_entity_poly.pdbx_seq_one_letter_code
_entity_poly.pdbx_strand_id
1 'polypeptide(L)'
;EDIRINHITSSPVEPVFICTGSNNKVINAIERSTTLVAWSMKSMSACGTYCFDQEQDINTINLNHNGQMLVVGDNAGLMQIFALMKIQFIQWIQVE
;
A
#
# COMPACT_ATOMS: atom_id res chain seq x y z
N GLU A 1 -7.25 19.14 3.55
CA GLU A 1 -7.02 17.72 3.91
C GLU A 1 -5.56 17.45 3.61
N ASP A 2 -4.75 17.21 4.64
CA ASP A 2 -3.34 16.90 4.43
C ASP A 2 -3.21 15.39 4.25
N ILE A 3 -3.30 14.97 2.99
CA ILE A 3 -2.95 13.61 2.57
C ILE A 3 -1.44 13.60 2.37
N ARG A 4 -0.75 12.76 3.14
CA ARG A 4 0.70 12.60 3.03
C ARG A 4 1.01 11.27 2.36
N ILE A 5 1.88 11.33 1.34
CA ILE A 5 2.50 10.12 0.79
C ILE A 5 3.67 9.73 1.69
N ASN A 6 3.64 8.49 2.20
CA ASN A 6 4.65 8.00 3.15
C ASN A 6 5.72 7.17 2.44
N HIS A 7 5.30 6.25 1.56
CA HIS A 7 6.20 5.39 0.81
C HIS A 7 5.82 5.33 -0.67
N ILE A 8 6.81 5.15 -1.53
CA ILE A 8 6.63 4.92 -2.97
C ILE A 8 7.63 3.88 -3.46
N THR A 9 7.19 3.00 -4.35
CA THR A 9 8.03 2.03 -5.06
C THR A 9 7.54 1.84 -6.49
N SER A 10 8.44 1.48 -7.41
CA SER A 10 8.12 1.23 -8.81
C SER A 10 8.17 -0.25 -9.13
N SER A 11 7.30 -0.71 -10.01
CA SER A 11 7.39 -2.07 -10.53
C SER A 11 8.65 -2.27 -11.38
N PRO A 12 9.36 -3.40 -11.21
CA PRO A 12 10.55 -3.71 -12.00
C PRO A 12 10.22 -4.14 -13.44
N VAL A 13 8.96 -4.51 -13.71
CA VAL A 13 8.55 -5.14 -14.99
C VAL A 13 7.40 -4.42 -15.70
N GLU A 14 6.62 -3.60 -15.00
CA GLU A 14 5.49 -2.86 -15.57
C GLU A 14 5.61 -1.37 -15.23
N PRO A 15 5.08 -0.45 -16.06
CA PRO A 15 5.09 0.98 -15.78
C PRO A 15 3.98 1.34 -14.78
N VAL A 16 4.13 0.82 -13.57
CA VAL A 16 3.24 1.01 -12.42
C VAL A 16 4.09 1.43 -11.24
N PHE A 17 3.62 2.41 -10.47
CA PHE A 17 4.16 2.67 -9.13
C PHE A 17 3.11 2.40 -8.08
N ILE A 18 3.58 2.08 -6.88
CA ILE A 18 2.77 1.78 -5.71
C ILE A 18 3.16 2.79 -4.65
N CYS A 19 2.18 3.38 -4.00
CA CYS A 19 2.42 4.27 -2.88
C CYS A 19 1.44 4.01 -1.73
N THR A 20 1.86 4.41 -0.53
CA THR A 20 0.97 4.51 0.62
C THR A 20 0.73 5.97 0.95
N GLY A 21 -0.52 6.29 1.22
CA GLY A 21 -0.94 7.60 1.71
C GLY A 21 -1.69 7.45 3.02
N SER A 22 -1.39 8.28 4.00
CA SER A 22 -2.21 8.39 5.22
C SER A 22 -2.96 9.71 5.21
N ASN A 23 -4.18 9.68 5.74
CA ASN A 23 -4.97 10.89 5.95
C ASN A 23 -4.86 11.30 7.42
N ASN A 24 -4.34 12.50 7.67
CA ASN A 24 -4.20 13.05 9.02
C ASN A 24 -5.51 13.61 9.60
N LYS A 25 -6.65 13.42 8.92
CA LYS A 25 -7.95 13.97 9.31
C LYS A 25 -8.52 13.22 10.53
N VAL A 26 -8.17 13.69 11.74
CA VAL A 26 -8.86 13.32 12.98
C VAL A 26 -10.19 14.09 13.01
N ILE A 27 -11.25 13.49 12.50
CA ILE A 27 -12.60 14.03 12.66
C ILE A 27 -13.47 12.95 13.29
N ASN A 28 -13.92 13.23 14.52
CA ASN A 28 -14.92 12.45 15.25
C ASN A 28 -14.59 10.97 15.50
N ALA A 29 -13.39 10.67 16.02
CA ALA A 29 -12.99 9.32 16.43
C ALA A 29 -12.97 8.24 15.32
N ILE A 30 -13.00 8.67 14.05
CA ILE A 30 -12.72 7.78 12.93
C ILE A 30 -11.20 7.72 12.79
N GLU A 31 -10.67 6.54 13.08
CA GLU A 31 -9.25 6.20 13.08
C GLU A 31 -8.58 6.61 11.77
N ARG A 32 -7.31 7.04 11.85
CA ARG A 32 -6.51 7.37 10.68
C ARG A 32 -6.44 6.12 9.80
N SER A 33 -6.84 6.24 8.54
CA SER A 33 -6.71 5.14 7.58
C SER A 33 -5.49 5.36 6.69
N THR A 34 -4.72 4.28 6.52
CA THR A 34 -3.69 4.21 5.49
C THR A 34 -4.32 3.62 4.23
N THR A 35 -3.98 4.17 3.07
CA THR A 35 -4.42 3.67 1.77
C THR A 35 -3.20 3.29 0.95
N LEU A 36 -3.25 2.10 0.38
CA LEU A 36 -2.31 1.60 -0.62
C LEU A 36 -2.89 1.81 -2.01
N VAL A 37 -2.12 2.40 -2.91
CA VAL A 37 -2.55 2.72 -4.28
C VAL A 37 -1.53 2.19 -5.28
N ALA A 38 -1.98 1.45 -6.29
CA ALA A 38 -1.23 1.20 -7.51
C ALA A 38 -1.71 2.14 -8.62
N TRP A 39 -0.75 2.78 -9.29
CA TRP A 39 -0.98 3.75 -10.34
C TRP A 39 -0.32 3.33 -11.64
N SER A 40 -1.11 3.23 -12.70
CA SER A 40 -0.65 2.92 -14.05
C SER A 40 -0.15 4.18 -14.74
N MET A 41 1.11 4.20 -15.16
CA MET A 41 1.66 5.30 -15.98
C MET A 41 1.20 5.21 -17.44
N LYS A 42 0.73 4.04 -17.89
CA LYS A 42 0.16 3.85 -19.25
C LYS A 42 -1.17 4.60 -19.40
N SER A 43 -2.05 4.46 -18.41
CA SER A 43 -3.39 5.06 -18.42
C SER A 43 -3.48 6.35 -17.61
N MET A 44 -2.43 6.70 -16.87
CA MET A 44 -2.40 7.82 -15.91
C MET A 44 -3.58 7.76 -14.93
N SER A 45 -3.84 6.56 -14.39
CA SER A 45 -4.96 6.31 -13.48
C SER A 45 -4.62 5.27 -12.42
N ALA A 46 -5.34 5.31 -11.30
CA ALA A 46 -5.29 4.24 -10.30
C ALA A 46 -5.79 2.92 -10.93
N CYS A 47 -5.02 1.85 -10.75
CA CYS A 47 -5.38 0.51 -11.21
C CYS A 47 -5.70 -0.46 -10.06
N GLY A 48 -5.42 -0.05 -8.82
CA GLY A 48 -5.82 -0.77 -7.62
C GLY A 48 -5.69 0.10 -6.37
N THR A 49 -6.58 -0.11 -5.42
CA THR A 49 -6.57 0.60 -4.14
C THR A 49 -6.96 -0.36 -3.02
N TYR A 50 -6.32 -0.23 -1.88
CA TYR A 50 -6.67 -0.97 -0.67
C TYR A 50 -6.58 -0.05 0.54
N CYS A 51 -7.65 -0.02 1.33
CA CYS A 51 -7.70 0.74 2.57
C CYS A 51 -7.46 -0.22 3.73
N PHE A 52 -6.50 0.09 4.59
CA PHE A 52 -6.32 -0.65 5.82
C PHE A 52 -7.42 -0.25 6.81
N ASP A 53 -7.98 -1.24 7.52
CA ASP A 53 -9.08 -1.03 8.47
C ASP A 53 -8.66 -0.17 9.67
N GLN A 54 -7.37 -0.13 9.98
CA GLN A 54 -6.77 0.64 11.06
C GLN A 54 -5.54 1.41 10.56
N GLU A 55 -5.09 2.39 11.36
CA GLU A 55 -3.83 3.08 11.11
C GLU A 55 -2.69 2.06 11.20
N GLN A 56 -2.06 1.79 10.05
CA GLN A 56 -0.83 1.03 10.01
C GLN A 56 0.31 1.98 9.65
N ASP A 57 1.29 2.05 10.54
CA ASP A 57 2.57 2.71 10.31
C ASP A 57 3.41 1.86 9.37
N ILE A 58 3.02 1.88 8.09
CA ILE A 58 3.75 1.19 7.03
C ILE A 58 5.16 1.74 6.97
N ASN A 59 6.15 0.86 7.09
CA ASN A 59 7.57 1.20 7.00
C ASN A 59 8.23 0.63 5.74
N THR A 60 7.56 -0.31 5.06
CA THR A 60 8.10 -0.97 3.87
C THR A 60 7.00 -1.30 2.87
N ILE A 61 7.33 -1.05 1.60
CA ILE A 61 6.59 -1.56 0.45
C ILE A 61 7.60 -2.08 -0.57
N ASN A 62 7.42 -3.32 -1.02
CA ASN A 62 8.35 -3.91 -1.98
C ASN A 62 7.65 -4.89 -2.90
N LEU A 63 8.08 -4.90 -4.15
CA LEU A 63 7.61 -5.87 -5.13
C LEU A 63 8.60 -7.01 -5.24
N ASN A 64 8.09 -8.21 -5.45
CA ASN A 64 8.93 -9.31 -5.85
C ASN A 64 9.51 -9.08 -7.27
N HIS A 65 10.49 -9.90 -7.65
CA HIS A 65 11.26 -9.70 -8.88
C HIS A 65 10.39 -9.66 -10.16
N ASN A 66 9.29 -10.42 -10.20
CA ASN A 66 8.38 -10.44 -11.34
C ASN A 66 7.25 -9.40 -11.26
N GLY A 67 7.25 -8.53 -10.24
CA GLY A 67 6.26 -7.46 -10.04
C GLY A 67 4.81 -7.93 -9.84
N GLN A 68 4.56 -9.21 -9.60
CA GLN A 68 3.19 -9.73 -9.43
C GLN A 68 2.75 -9.70 -7.96
N MET A 69 3.70 -9.75 -7.04
CA MET A 69 3.45 -9.79 -5.60
C MET A 69 4.03 -8.55 -4.95
N LEU A 70 3.21 -7.92 -4.11
CA LEU A 70 3.56 -6.78 -3.30
C LEU A 70 3.56 -7.20 -1.84
N VAL A 71 4.63 -6.85 -1.13
CA VAL A 71 4.72 -6.97 0.32
C VAL A 71 4.61 -5.57 0.90
N VAL A 72 3.76 -5.45 1.92
CA VAL A 72 3.65 -4.26 2.77
C VAL A 72 3.94 -4.71 4.20
N GLY A 73 4.76 -3.95 4.93
CA GLY A 73 5.06 -4.25 6.33
C GLY A 73 4.94 -3.01 7.20
N ASP A 74 4.56 -3.23 8.46
CA ASP A 74 4.44 -2.18 9.47
C ASP A 74 5.47 -2.31 10.59
N ASN A 75 5.45 -1.34 11.50
CA ASN A 75 6.33 -1.32 12.69
C ASN A 75 5.97 -2.35 13.77
N ALA A 76 4.81 -3.01 13.67
CA ALA A 76 4.36 -4.04 14.60
C ALA A 76 4.81 -5.46 14.19
N GLY A 77 5.57 -5.58 13.10
CA GLY A 77 6.04 -6.86 12.57
C GLY A 77 4.98 -7.60 11.75
N LEU A 78 3.87 -6.93 11.40
CA LEU A 78 2.87 -7.49 10.50
C LEU A 78 3.29 -7.22 9.06
N MET A 79 3.40 -8.28 8.28
CA MET A 79 3.54 -8.20 6.83
C MET A 79 2.24 -8.65 6.16
N GLN A 80 1.88 -7.99 5.06
CA GLN A 80 0.74 -8.33 4.23
C GLN A 80 1.18 -8.48 2.78
N ILE A 81 0.67 -9.53 2.14
CA ILE A 81 0.98 -9.86 0.76
C ILE A 81 -0.23 -9.57 -0.11
N PHE A 82 0.00 -8.92 -1.25
CA PHE A 82 -1.01 -8.57 -2.24
C PHE A 82 -0.60 -9.04 -3.63
N ALA A 83 -1.58 -9.43 -4.46
CA ALA A 83 -1.39 -9.49 -5.91
C ALA A 83 -1.53 -8.08 -6.51
N LEU A 84 -0.51 -7.63 -7.25
CA LEU A 84 -0.39 -6.23 -7.68
C LEU A 84 -1.52 -5.76 -8.61
N MET A 85 -1.93 -6.59 -9.59
CA MET A 85 -2.82 -6.18 -10.69
C MET A 85 -4.13 -5.54 -10.22
N LYS A 86 -4.62 -5.89 -9.02
CA LYS A 86 -5.81 -5.32 -8.40
C LYS A 86 -5.60 -4.88 -6.95
N ILE A 87 -4.36 -4.91 -6.45
CA ILE A 87 -4.04 -4.84 -5.01
C ILE A 87 -4.97 -5.79 -4.23
N GLN A 88 -4.99 -7.05 -4.65
CA GLN A 88 -5.82 -8.06 -4.00
C GLN A 88 -5.07 -8.63 -2.81
N PHE A 89 -5.61 -8.48 -1.60
CA PHE A 89 -5.08 -9.11 -0.40
C PHE A 89 -5.02 -10.63 -0.55
N ILE A 90 -3.90 -11.22 -0.16
CA ILE A 90 -3.67 -12.66 -0.17
C ILE A 90 -3.61 -13.19 1.26
N GLN A 91 -2.69 -12.64 2.07
CA GLN A 91 -2.41 -13.18 3.40
C GLN A 91 -1.64 -12.17 4.26
N TRP A 92 -1.81 -12.29 5.58
CA TRP A 92 -0.96 -11.71 6.60
C TRP A 92 0.10 -12.71 7.11
N ILE A 93 1.28 -12.19 7.43
CA ILE A 93 2.39 -12.92 8.04
C ILE A 93 2.84 -12.11 9.25
N GLN A 94 2.76 -12.70 10.43
CA GLN A 94 3.36 -12.13 11.63
C GLN A 94 4.82 -12.55 11.71
N VAL A 95 5.73 -11.58 11.81
CA VAL A 95 7.15 -11.83 12.11
C VAL A 95 7.31 -11.71 13.63
N GLU A 96 7.61 -12.83 14.28
CA GLU A 96 7.95 -12.91 15.72
C GLU A 96 9.40 -12.52 16.00
#